data_AF-A0A7S0HZY3-F1
#
_entry.id   AF-A0A7S0HZY3-F1
#
_cell.length_a   1.000
_cell.length_b   1.000
_cell.length_c   1.000
_cell.angle_alpha   90.00
_cell.angle_beta   90.00
_cell.angle_gamma   90.00
#
_symmetry.space_group_name_H-M   'P 1'
#
loop_
_entity.id
_entity.type
_entity.pdbx_description
1 polymer ?
#
loop_
_entity_poly.entity_id
_entity_poly.type
_entity_poly.pdbx_seq_one_letter_code
_entity_poly.pdbx_strand_id
1 'polypeptide(L)'
;AEERKVLEPTAPLFTEVNAAPTSCVIPLMPTGRHLELRILSTWGDDHYVGLSGIEIFDGKGDLLSFQDPTNNIRAEPSDINSLAGFGSDPRTVDNLLDGVNCTCDDLHQWLAPFRVGEANMIYIDLEATTTLSMVRVWNYNKSRIHAARGARNVEIFLDQTMLFMGEIRQAPGNLADAEENAEVLLFTQDPELLDAIATSMDKQRDLMGQINEEDEKPAEKRETQTERPSTPGDAQDKMMAKEEDRNKMYEQEDMATSGKKMSAVVSQIAISIIDTWGDTCYVGLTGVEIIAEDGTSIALNDSQVFANPRDLNDIPGSHQDPRTKDKLVDGHNVTTDDHHMWLIPFTPGASHLLQLDLGSPTSIAAVRLWNYNKNSEDATRGAKRLLLMLDGRLVSPDCGFV
;
A
#
# COMPACT_ATOMS: atom_id res chain seq x y z
N ALA A 1 -49.90 -46.98 13.54
CA ALA A 1 -50.10 -45.62 13.03
C ALA A 1 -49.40 -44.69 14.01
N GLU A 2 -48.18 -44.28 13.66
CA GLU A 2 -47.30 -43.46 14.49
C GLU A 2 -47.78 -42.01 14.53
N GLU A 3 -47.91 -41.46 15.75
CA GLU A 3 -48.14 -40.03 15.97
C GLU A 3 -46.83 -39.26 15.80
N ARG A 4 -46.84 -38.29 14.89
CA ARG A 4 -45.73 -37.36 14.63
C ARG A 4 -45.53 -36.43 15.83
N LYS A 5 -44.37 -36.55 16.49
CA LYS A 5 -43.83 -35.50 17.37
C LYS A 5 -43.45 -34.27 16.54
N VAL A 6 -44.06 -33.13 16.85
CA VAL A 6 -43.66 -31.81 16.35
C VAL A 6 -42.39 -31.40 17.11
N LEU A 7 -41.27 -31.23 16.40
CA LEU A 7 -40.07 -30.59 16.94
C LEU A 7 -40.26 -29.08 16.91
N GLU A 8 -40.19 -28.43 18.08
CA GLU A 8 -40.06 -26.98 18.19
C GLU A 8 -38.68 -26.51 17.67
N PRO A 9 -38.59 -25.33 17.05
CA PRO A 9 -37.32 -24.82 16.56
C PRO A 9 -36.41 -24.44 17.73
N THR A 10 -35.30 -25.17 17.86
CA THR A 10 -34.18 -24.84 18.73
C THR A 10 -33.69 -23.43 18.44
N ALA A 11 -33.63 -22.60 19.49
CA ALA A 11 -33.06 -21.27 19.49
C ALA A 11 -31.67 -21.28 18.82
N PRO A 12 -31.31 -20.23 18.06
CA PRO A 12 -29.99 -20.15 17.47
C PRO A 12 -28.91 -20.05 18.57
N LEU A 13 -27.99 -21.02 18.58
CA LEU A 13 -26.69 -20.90 19.24
C LEU A 13 -25.85 -19.85 18.49
N PHE A 14 -26.10 -18.58 18.78
CA PHE A 14 -25.11 -17.53 18.61
C PHE A 14 -24.95 -16.89 19.99
N THR A 15 -24.07 -17.48 20.78
CA THR A 15 -23.45 -16.77 21.90
C THR A 15 -22.81 -15.51 21.34
N GLU A 16 -23.24 -14.40 21.93
CA GLU A 16 -22.82 -13.03 21.66
C GLU A 16 -21.36 -12.97 21.19
N VAL A 17 -21.19 -12.53 19.95
CA VAL A 17 -19.89 -12.11 19.43
C VAL A 17 -19.41 -11.01 20.37
N ASN A 18 -18.28 -11.26 21.02
CA ASN A 18 -17.60 -10.38 21.96
C ASN A 18 -17.90 -8.90 21.69
N ALA A 19 -18.61 -8.27 22.61
CA ALA A 19 -18.59 -6.82 22.71
C ALA A 19 -17.11 -6.38 22.72
N ALA A 20 -16.73 -5.52 21.79
CA ALA A 20 -15.41 -4.90 21.78
C ALA A 20 -15.15 -4.30 23.18
N PRO A 21 -13.97 -4.50 23.79
CA PRO A 21 -13.63 -3.78 25.00
C PRO A 21 -13.74 -2.28 24.70
N THR A 22 -14.71 -1.64 25.33
CA THR A 22 -14.92 -0.20 25.32
C THR A 22 -13.72 0.47 25.99
N SER A 23 -12.97 1.24 25.18
CA SER A 23 -11.86 2.16 25.51
C SER A 23 -10.64 1.56 26.22
N CYS A 24 -9.58 1.25 25.46
CA CYS A 24 -8.22 1.26 26.00
C CYS A 24 -7.84 2.73 26.27
N VAL A 25 -7.61 3.09 27.53
CA VAL A 25 -7.08 4.41 27.89
C VAL A 25 -5.56 4.33 27.78
N ILE A 26 -4.97 5.21 26.98
CA ILE A 26 -3.50 5.32 26.87
C ILE A 26 -2.94 5.67 28.26
N PRO A 27 -2.07 4.84 28.86
CA PRO A 27 -1.55 5.08 30.20
C PRO A 27 -0.57 6.26 30.21
N LEU A 28 -0.48 6.96 31.34
CA LEU A 28 0.54 8.01 31.53
C LEU A 28 1.83 7.39 32.05
N MET A 29 2.94 7.69 31.38
CA MET A 29 4.31 7.31 31.74
C MET A 29 4.43 5.83 32.14
N PRO A 30 4.03 4.87 31.29
CA PRO A 30 4.12 3.45 31.61
C PRO A 30 5.60 3.04 31.78
N THR A 31 5.86 2.12 32.71
CA THR A 31 7.20 1.62 33.01
C THR A 31 7.25 0.11 32.86
N GLY A 32 8.25 -0.39 32.16
CA GLY A 32 8.45 -1.83 31.94
C GLY A 32 9.67 -2.11 31.08
N ARG A 33 9.85 -3.37 30.65
CA ARG A 33 11.03 -3.79 29.88
C ARG A 33 10.70 -4.44 28.54
N HIS A 34 9.64 -5.23 28.45
CA HIS A 34 9.32 -5.98 27.24
C HIS A 34 8.15 -5.33 26.52
N LEU A 35 8.43 -4.72 25.37
CA LEU A 35 7.42 -4.14 24.49
C LEU A 35 6.98 -5.20 23.47
N GLU A 36 5.67 -5.34 23.28
CA GLU A 36 5.08 -6.31 22.37
C GLU A 36 4.08 -5.58 21.47
N LEU A 37 4.28 -5.64 20.15
CA LEU A 37 3.31 -5.20 19.15
C LEU A 37 2.64 -6.43 18.53
N ARG A 38 1.31 -6.40 18.42
CA ARG A 38 0.51 -7.40 17.70
C ARG A 38 -0.20 -6.73 16.55
N ILE A 39 0.13 -7.13 15.33
CA ILE A 39 -0.51 -6.63 14.12
C ILE A 39 -1.64 -7.60 13.74
N LEU A 40 -2.88 -7.10 13.78
CA LEU A 40 -4.09 -7.90 13.59
C LEU A 40 -4.61 -7.85 12.16
N SER A 41 -4.29 -6.78 11.41
CA SER A 41 -4.68 -6.63 10.01
C SER A 41 -3.75 -5.68 9.27
N THR A 42 -3.80 -5.74 7.94
CA THR A 42 -3.11 -4.80 7.04
C THR A 42 -4.09 -3.76 6.47
N TRP A 43 -3.58 -2.82 5.68
CA TRP A 43 -4.38 -1.86 4.93
C TRP A 43 -5.00 -2.41 3.63
N GLY A 44 -4.63 -3.64 3.24
CA GLY A 44 -5.25 -4.34 2.11
C GLY A 44 -4.43 -5.44 1.43
N ASP A 45 -3.21 -5.74 1.89
CA ASP A 45 -2.45 -6.89 1.39
C ASP A 45 -2.79 -8.15 2.23
N ASP A 46 -3.26 -9.20 1.55
CA ASP A 46 -3.67 -10.46 2.18
C ASP A 46 -2.50 -11.41 2.50
N HIS A 47 -1.30 -11.12 1.98
CA HIS A 47 -0.17 -12.04 2.00
C HIS A 47 1.01 -11.52 2.81
N TYR A 48 1.16 -10.20 2.94
CA TYR A 48 2.31 -9.59 3.59
C TYR A 48 1.93 -8.42 4.49
N VAL A 49 2.70 -8.26 5.56
CA VAL A 49 2.65 -7.09 6.43
C VAL A 49 4.06 -6.54 6.64
N GLY A 50 4.19 -5.22 6.68
CA GLY A 50 5.47 -4.57 6.91
C GLY A 50 5.36 -3.31 7.74
N LEU A 51 6.51 -2.82 8.18
CA LEU A 51 6.72 -1.55 8.86
C LEU A 51 8.08 -1.00 8.42
N SER A 52 8.28 0.32 8.53
CA SER A 52 9.56 0.98 8.23
C SER A 52 10.38 1.28 9.48
N GLY A 53 9.77 1.24 10.67
CA GLY A 53 10.46 1.67 11.88
C GLY A 53 9.60 1.72 13.13
N ILE A 54 10.24 1.58 14.29
CA ILE A 54 9.65 1.79 15.60
C ILE A 54 10.62 2.61 16.43
N GLU A 55 10.17 3.77 16.91
CA GLU A 55 10.95 4.62 17.80
C GLU A 55 10.33 4.65 19.18
N ILE A 56 11.20 4.59 20.19
CA ILE A 56 10.80 4.46 21.58
C ILE A 56 11.53 5.54 22.36
N PHE A 57 10.79 6.40 23.05
CA PHE A 57 11.34 7.52 23.81
C PHE A 57 11.19 7.25 25.30
N ASP A 58 12.28 7.45 26.04
CA ASP A 58 12.31 7.22 27.48
C ASP A 58 11.56 8.30 28.27
N GLY A 59 11.51 8.16 29.59
CA GLY A 59 10.80 9.08 30.48
C GLY A 59 11.42 10.48 30.57
N LYS A 60 12.54 10.74 29.90
CA LYS A 60 13.19 12.05 29.75
C LYS A 60 12.99 12.66 28.36
N GLY A 61 12.34 11.92 27.45
CA GLY A 61 12.09 12.36 26.09
C GLY A 61 13.26 12.09 25.14
N ASP A 62 14.23 11.28 25.57
CA ASP A 62 15.36 10.87 24.73
C ASP A 62 14.97 9.60 23.93
N LEU A 63 15.31 9.58 22.64
CA LEU A 63 15.17 8.39 21.81
C LEU A 63 16.09 7.26 22.34
N LEU A 64 15.54 6.08 22.56
CA LEU A 64 16.31 4.91 22.93
C LEU A 64 17.22 4.48 21.78
N SER A 65 18.49 4.26 22.10
CA SER A 65 19.49 3.71 21.18
C SER A 65 19.88 2.32 21.65
N PHE A 66 19.81 1.35 20.73
CA PHE A 66 20.21 -0.03 20.97
C PHE A 66 21.62 -0.25 20.46
N GLN A 67 22.49 -0.89 21.26
CA GLN A 67 23.86 -1.15 20.81
C GLN A 67 23.93 -2.22 19.72
N ASP A 68 23.01 -3.18 19.76
CA ASP A 68 22.88 -4.24 18.77
C ASP A 68 21.39 -4.56 18.54
N PRO A 69 20.72 -3.83 17.63
CA PRO A 69 19.30 -4.02 17.31
C PRO A 69 18.90 -5.50 17.13
N THR A 70 19.77 -6.33 16.56
CA THR A 70 19.49 -7.73 16.25
C THR A 70 19.25 -8.60 17.49
N ASN A 71 19.78 -8.22 18.65
CA ASN A 71 19.55 -8.92 19.92
C ASN A 71 18.34 -8.40 20.69
N ASN A 72 17.87 -7.20 20.34
CA ASN A 72 16.81 -6.51 21.06
C ASN A 72 15.44 -6.72 20.44
N ILE A 73 15.36 -7.15 19.17
CA ILE A 73 14.10 -7.34 18.47
C ILE A 73 13.98 -8.72 17.85
N ARG A 74 12.76 -9.27 17.88
CA ARG A 74 12.38 -10.46 17.14
C ARG A 74 10.93 -10.36 16.69
N ALA A 75 10.58 -11.02 15.59
CA ALA A 75 9.20 -11.12 15.13
C ALA A 75 8.77 -12.58 14.90
N GLU A 76 7.45 -12.80 14.91
CA GLU A 76 6.83 -14.07 14.59
C GLU A 76 5.62 -13.83 13.65
N PRO A 77 5.68 -14.27 12.39
CA PRO A 77 6.87 -14.72 11.63
C PRO A 77 8.02 -13.69 11.63
N SER A 78 9.26 -14.15 11.47
CA SER A 78 10.45 -13.28 11.61
C SER A 78 10.48 -12.18 10.54
N ASP A 79 10.29 -12.58 9.30
CA ASP A 79 10.41 -11.76 8.09
C ASP A 79 10.09 -12.65 6.88
N ILE A 80 10.19 -12.10 5.67
CA ILE A 80 9.87 -12.79 4.42
C ILE A 80 10.75 -14.02 4.18
N ASN A 81 11.95 -14.10 4.76
CA ASN A 81 12.83 -15.27 4.64
C ASN A 81 12.30 -16.50 5.40
N SER A 82 11.21 -16.35 6.16
CA SER A 82 10.46 -17.50 6.69
C SER A 82 9.77 -18.32 5.58
N LEU A 83 9.60 -17.77 4.38
CA LEU A 83 9.02 -18.46 3.22
C LEU A 83 10.09 -19.20 2.41
N ALA A 84 9.73 -20.38 1.87
CA ALA A 84 10.62 -21.12 1.00
C ALA A 84 10.96 -20.33 -0.28
N GLY A 85 12.24 -20.19 -0.59
CA GLY A 85 12.74 -19.44 -1.75
C GLY A 85 13.25 -18.03 -1.43
N PHE A 86 13.02 -17.54 -0.21
CA PHE A 86 13.56 -16.29 0.32
C PHE A 86 14.52 -16.65 1.45
N GLY A 87 15.82 -16.39 1.29
CA GLY A 87 16.82 -16.74 2.31
C GLY A 87 17.92 -15.69 2.49
N SER A 88 17.82 -14.58 1.77
CA SER A 88 18.79 -13.49 1.77
C SER A 88 18.11 -12.15 1.46
N ASP A 89 16.80 -12.07 1.69
CA ASP A 89 16.05 -10.84 1.51
C ASP A 89 16.42 -9.87 2.66
N PRO A 90 16.75 -8.61 2.34
CA PRO A 90 17.25 -7.64 3.33
C PRO A 90 16.16 -7.10 4.26
N ARG A 91 14.89 -7.45 4.06
CA ARG A 91 13.76 -6.93 4.84
C ARG A 91 13.57 -7.64 6.17
N THR A 92 14.59 -7.62 7.00
CA THR A 92 14.65 -8.30 8.29
C THR A 92 14.10 -7.43 9.43
N VAL A 93 13.78 -8.05 10.56
CA VAL A 93 13.09 -7.36 11.68
C VAL A 93 13.95 -6.29 12.36
N ASP A 94 15.27 -6.43 12.33
CA ASP A 94 16.22 -5.48 12.91
C ASP A 94 16.18 -4.10 12.24
N ASN A 95 15.72 -4.01 10.99
CA ASN A 95 15.47 -2.74 10.31
C ASN A 95 14.48 -1.85 11.06
N LEU A 96 13.60 -2.42 11.90
CA LEU A 96 12.66 -1.61 12.70
C LEU A 96 13.33 -0.74 13.76
N LEU A 97 14.59 -0.99 14.09
CA LEU A 97 15.35 -0.27 15.11
C LEU A 97 16.66 0.32 14.56
N ASP A 98 16.86 0.35 13.24
CA ASP A 98 18.09 0.86 12.61
C ASP A 98 18.16 2.41 12.56
N GLY A 99 17.03 3.07 12.82
CA GLY A 99 16.91 4.52 12.84
C GLY A 99 16.61 5.16 11.48
N VAL A 100 16.49 4.38 10.40
CA VAL A 100 16.20 4.84 9.02
C VAL A 100 14.70 4.75 8.75
N ASN A 101 13.91 5.42 9.59
CA ASN A 101 12.47 5.20 9.65
C ASN A 101 11.67 5.97 8.57
N CYS A 102 12.09 7.20 8.26
CA CYS A 102 11.49 8.03 7.22
C CYS A 102 12.06 7.68 5.84
N THR A 103 11.67 6.51 5.32
CA THR A 103 12.28 5.91 4.12
C THR A 103 11.26 5.35 3.14
N CYS A 104 11.62 5.29 1.86
CA CYS A 104 10.97 4.46 0.84
C CYS A 104 11.88 3.32 0.36
N ASP A 105 13.11 3.25 0.86
CA ASP A 105 14.07 2.20 0.56
C ASP A 105 13.68 0.92 1.30
N ASP A 106 13.51 -0.17 0.55
CA ASP A 106 13.09 -1.43 1.14
C ASP A 106 14.23 -2.18 1.84
N LEU A 107 15.48 -1.75 1.67
CA LEU A 107 16.62 -2.23 2.45
C LEU A 107 16.51 -1.87 3.94
N HIS A 108 15.76 -0.83 4.26
CA HIS A 108 15.54 -0.30 5.61
C HIS A 108 14.11 -0.55 6.12
N GLN A 109 13.44 -1.58 5.60
CA GLN A 109 12.07 -1.91 5.98
C GLN A 109 11.97 -3.37 6.41
N TRP A 110 11.01 -3.68 7.26
CA TRP A 110 10.66 -5.05 7.61
C TRP A 110 9.45 -5.52 6.81
N LEU A 111 9.47 -6.76 6.37
CA LEU A 111 8.33 -7.41 5.72
C LEU A 111 8.23 -8.85 6.18
N ALA A 112 7.03 -9.28 6.58
CA ALA A 112 6.74 -10.64 7.01
C ALA A 112 5.51 -11.20 6.27
N PRO A 113 5.40 -12.54 6.12
CA PRO A 113 4.16 -13.15 5.65
C PRO A 113 3.02 -12.86 6.64
N PHE A 114 1.85 -12.58 6.09
CA PHE A 114 0.63 -12.28 6.82
C PHE A 114 -0.43 -13.34 6.54
N ARG A 115 -1.28 -13.62 7.53
CA ARG A 115 -2.43 -14.51 7.40
C ARG A 115 -3.62 -13.92 8.14
N VAL A 116 -4.73 -13.74 7.43
CA VAL A 116 -5.95 -13.21 8.01
C VAL A 116 -6.40 -14.06 9.20
N GLY A 117 -6.59 -13.42 10.35
CA GLY A 117 -7.01 -14.07 11.60
C GLY A 117 -5.86 -14.55 12.49
N GLU A 118 -4.61 -14.47 12.03
CA GLU A 118 -3.41 -14.72 12.82
C GLU A 118 -2.66 -13.39 13.04
N ALA A 119 -2.25 -13.10 14.27
CA ALA A 119 -1.51 -11.88 14.57
C ALA A 119 -0.02 -12.04 14.24
N ASN A 120 0.57 -11.04 13.57
CA ASN A 120 2.02 -10.93 13.45
C ASN A 120 2.55 -10.23 14.70
N MET A 121 3.52 -10.87 15.36
CA MET A 121 4.02 -10.44 16.66
C MET A 121 5.40 -9.82 16.49
N ILE A 122 5.67 -8.70 17.16
CA ILE A 122 6.99 -8.08 17.27
C ILE A 122 7.28 -7.91 18.76
N TYR A 123 8.44 -8.38 19.21
CA TYR A 123 8.89 -8.29 20.60
C TYR A 123 10.18 -7.49 20.66
N ILE A 124 10.23 -6.49 21.53
CA ILE A 124 11.39 -5.63 21.76
C ILE A 124 11.80 -5.70 23.23
N ASP A 125 13.06 -6.05 23.51
CA ASP A 125 13.67 -5.95 24.84
C ASP A 125 14.39 -4.60 24.98
N LEU A 126 13.89 -3.77 25.90
CA LEU A 126 14.44 -2.44 26.21
C LEU A 126 15.77 -2.47 26.99
N GLU A 127 16.35 -3.66 27.22
CA GLU A 127 17.57 -3.94 27.99
C GLU A 127 17.45 -3.70 29.51
N ALA A 128 16.72 -2.65 29.89
CA ALA A 128 16.44 -2.26 31.26
C ALA A 128 14.98 -1.86 31.42
N THR A 129 14.49 -1.90 32.66
CA THR A 129 13.19 -1.33 33.00
C THR A 129 13.20 0.17 32.73
N THR A 130 12.37 0.59 31.78
CA THR A 130 12.35 1.93 31.21
C THR A 130 10.95 2.51 31.31
N THR A 131 10.85 3.77 31.73
CA THR A 131 9.61 4.54 31.62
C THR A 131 9.51 5.10 30.21
N LEU A 132 8.36 4.98 29.56
CA LEU A 132 8.16 5.48 28.20
C LEU A 132 7.42 6.82 28.23
N SER A 133 7.89 7.78 27.43
CA SER A 133 7.18 9.04 27.18
C SER A 133 6.44 9.03 25.84
N MET A 134 6.95 8.29 24.85
CA MET A 134 6.34 8.16 23.53
C MET A 134 6.79 6.87 22.82
N VAL A 135 5.91 6.29 22.01
CA VAL A 135 6.27 5.31 20.97
C VAL A 135 5.77 5.85 19.63
N ARG A 136 6.62 5.84 18.60
CA ARG A 136 6.26 6.22 17.23
C ARG A 136 6.42 5.03 16.30
N VAL A 137 5.39 4.71 15.52
CA VAL A 137 5.39 3.59 14.57
C VAL A 137 5.36 4.12 13.15
N TRP A 138 6.37 3.75 12.37
CA TRP A 138 6.49 4.11 10.96
C TRP A 138 5.98 2.95 10.11
N ASN A 139 4.91 3.20 9.38
CA ASN A 139 4.25 2.14 8.60
C ASN A 139 5.00 1.84 7.30
N TYR A 140 4.68 0.73 6.62
CA TYR A 140 5.40 0.28 5.42
C TYR A 140 5.30 1.28 4.27
N ASN A 141 6.42 1.91 3.89
CA ASN A 141 6.40 3.10 3.03
C ASN A 141 7.15 2.92 1.70
N LYS A 142 7.42 1.68 1.26
CA LYS A 142 8.17 1.38 0.01
C LYS A 142 7.70 2.19 -1.20
N SER A 143 6.41 2.16 -1.47
CA SER A 143 5.77 2.95 -2.52
C SER A 143 4.26 2.93 -2.34
N ARG A 144 3.56 3.82 -3.04
CA ARG A 144 2.10 3.95 -2.97
C ARG A 144 1.35 2.63 -3.21
N ILE A 145 1.79 1.84 -4.20
CA ILE A 145 1.14 0.56 -4.53
C ILE A 145 1.41 -0.53 -3.47
N HIS A 146 2.46 -0.37 -2.67
CA HIS A 146 2.81 -1.33 -1.63
C HIS A 146 2.39 -0.87 -0.22
N ALA A 147 1.96 0.38 -0.05
CA ALA A 147 1.49 0.90 1.22
C ALA A 147 0.35 0.08 1.84
N ALA A 148 -0.39 -0.70 1.03
CA ALA A 148 -1.42 -1.63 1.50
C ALA A 148 -0.87 -2.77 2.37
N ARG A 149 0.44 -3.06 2.30
CA ARG A 149 1.15 -3.98 3.20
C ARG A 149 1.36 -3.42 4.59
N GLY A 150 1.08 -2.13 4.81
CA GLY A 150 1.21 -1.53 6.12
C GLY A 150 0.27 -2.15 7.14
N ALA A 151 0.71 -2.19 8.40
CA ALA A 151 -0.12 -2.58 9.53
C ALA A 151 -1.30 -1.60 9.71
N ARG A 152 -2.48 -2.12 10.04
CA ARG A 152 -3.70 -1.32 10.25
C ARG A 152 -4.18 -1.41 11.69
N ASN A 153 -4.77 -2.53 12.09
CA ASN A 153 -5.21 -2.71 13.48
C ASN A 153 -4.06 -3.31 14.30
N VAL A 154 -3.63 -2.62 15.34
CA VAL A 154 -2.48 -2.99 16.17
C VAL A 154 -2.82 -2.93 17.66
N GLU A 155 -2.32 -3.89 18.43
CA GLU A 155 -2.26 -3.84 19.89
C GLU A 155 -0.81 -3.65 20.33
N ILE A 156 -0.56 -2.84 21.35
CA ILE A 156 0.77 -2.64 21.93
C ILE A 156 0.71 -2.88 23.42
N PHE A 157 1.64 -3.67 23.95
CA PHE A 157 1.76 -4.01 25.37
C PHE A 157 3.16 -3.69 25.88
N LEU A 158 3.26 -3.34 27.15
CA LEU A 158 4.51 -3.26 27.91
C LEU A 158 4.38 -4.12 29.16
N ASP A 159 5.20 -5.17 29.28
CA ASP A 159 5.14 -6.16 30.35
C ASP A 159 3.68 -6.64 30.61
N GLN A 160 2.98 -7.02 29.53
CA GLN A 160 1.57 -7.46 29.53
C GLN A 160 0.52 -6.38 29.81
N THR A 161 0.94 -5.14 30.12
CA THR A 161 0.03 -4.01 30.26
C THR A 161 -0.26 -3.41 28.89
N MET A 162 -1.53 -3.38 28.49
CA MET A 162 -1.92 -2.81 27.20
C MET A 162 -1.71 -1.28 27.22
N LEU A 163 -0.91 -0.80 26.27
CA LEU A 163 -0.64 0.62 26.03
C LEU A 163 -1.59 1.21 24.99
N PHE A 164 -1.89 0.44 23.94
CA PHE A 164 -2.70 0.88 22.81
C PHE A 164 -3.43 -0.30 22.16
N MET A 165 -4.61 -0.01 21.63
CA MET A 165 -5.37 -0.90 20.75
C MET A 165 -6.17 -0.01 19.80
N GLY A 166 -5.91 -0.14 18.50
CA GLY A 166 -6.61 0.68 17.52
C GLY A 166 -6.03 0.58 16.11
N GLU A 167 -6.57 1.41 15.23
CA GLU A 167 -6.07 1.59 13.87
C GLU A 167 -4.90 2.57 13.87
N ILE A 168 -3.83 2.26 13.13
CA ILE A 168 -2.69 3.15 12.86
C ILE A 168 -2.69 3.61 11.41
N ARG A 169 -2.25 4.84 11.15
CA ARG A 169 -2.28 5.45 9.80
C ARG A 169 -1.50 4.63 8.76
N GLN A 170 -2.03 4.57 7.54
CA GLN A 170 -1.33 4.03 6.39
C GLN A 170 -0.19 4.98 6.00
N ALA A 171 0.97 4.45 5.61
CA ALA A 171 2.01 5.27 5.02
C ALA A 171 1.62 5.76 3.61
N PRO A 172 2.08 6.94 3.18
CA PRO A 172 1.68 7.53 1.91
C PRO A 172 2.38 6.90 0.70
N GLY A 173 3.44 6.12 0.92
CA GLY A 173 4.28 5.54 -0.12
C GLY A 173 5.21 6.56 -0.78
N ASN A 174 5.52 7.66 -0.09
CA ASN A 174 6.41 8.74 -0.50
C ASN A 174 7.07 9.36 0.75
N LEU A 175 8.12 10.18 0.56
CA LEU A 175 8.83 10.83 1.69
C LEU A 175 8.21 12.16 2.14
N ALA A 176 7.47 12.85 1.27
CA ALA A 176 6.95 14.19 1.54
C ALA A 176 5.97 14.20 2.73
N ASP A 177 5.13 13.16 2.82
CA ASP A 177 4.10 13.06 3.85
C ASP A 177 4.41 11.97 4.88
N ALA A 178 5.58 11.32 4.81
CA ALA A 178 5.89 10.13 5.60
C ALA A 178 5.85 10.39 7.11
N GLU A 179 6.42 11.52 7.55
CA GLU A 179 6.51 11.88 8.96
C GLU A 179 5.14 12.16 9.58
N GLU A 180 4.27 12.88 8.87
CA GLU A 180 2.91 13.20 9.33
C GLU A 180 2.01 11.96 9.44
N ASN A 181 2.33 10.93 8.65
CA ASN A 181 1.61 9.66 8.63
C ASN A 181 2.21 8.59 9.56
N ALA A 182 3.30 8.88 10.27
CA ALA A 182 3.76 8.03 11.36
C ALA A 182 2.77 8.09 12.53
N GLU A 183 2.50 6.94 13.16
CA GLU A 183 1.59 6.90 14.31
C GLU A 183 2.33 7.27 15.58
N VAL A 184 1.78 8.20 16.37
CA VAL A 184 2.42 8.72 17.57
C VAL A 184 1.57 8.39 18.79
N LEU A 185 2.10 7.53 19.65
CA LEU A 185 1.50 7.17 20.93
C LEU A 185 2.22 7.92 22.04
N LEU A 186 1.57 8.97 22.53
CA LEU A 186 2.12 9.86 23.54
C LEU A 186 1.64 9.45 24.94
N PHE A 187 2.57 9.23 25.85
CA PHE A 187 2.29 8.81 27.23
C PHE A 187 2.51 9.92 28.26
N THR A 188 2.71 11.16 27.81
CA THR A 188 2.90 12.32 28.67
C THR A 188 1.98 13.48 28.27
N GLN A 189 1.72 14.35 29.24
CA GLN A 189 1.06 15.64 29.05
C GLN A 189 1.91 16.79 29.63
N ASP A 190 3.14 16.49 30.07
CA ASP A 190 4.07 17.46 30.65
C ASP A 190 4.71 18.30 29.53
N PRO A 191 4.47 19.62 29.48
CA PRO A 191 5.03 20.49 28.44
C PRO A 191 6.56 20.44 28.33
N GLU A 192 7.28 20.33 29.46
CA GLU A 192 8.75 20.28 29.43
C GLU A 192 9.24 18.99 28.77
N LEU A 193 8.54 17.88 29.01
CA LEU A 193 8.85 16.59 28.39
C LEU A 193 8.47 16.57 26.90
N LEU A 194 7.39 17.25 26.50
CA LEU A 194 7.02 17.41 25.09
C LEU A 194 8.08 18.20 24.31
N ASP A 195 8.61 19.28 24.89
CA ASP A 195 9.70 20.05 24.30
C ASP A 195 10.99 19.21 24.18
N ALA A 196 11.27 18.35 25.17
CA ALA A 196 12.40 17.41 25.13
C ALA A 196 12.25 16.38 24.00
N ILE A 197 11.06 15.78 23.85
CA ILE A 197 10.76 14.85 22.75
C ILE A 197 10.94 15.53 21.39
N ALA A 198 10.37 16.72 21.20
CA ALA A 198 10.50 17.47 19.95
C ALA A 198 11.98 17.77 19.63
N THR A 199 12.75 18.17 20.64
CA THR A 199 14.20 18.38 20.49
C THR A 199 14.94 17.10 20.11
N SER A 200 14.56 15.95 20.66
CA SER A 200 15.15 14.65 20.31
C SER A 200 14.81 14.24 18.88
N MET A 201 13.57 14.49 18.42
CA MET A 201 13.16 14.25 17.04
C MET A 201 13.94 15.11 16.05
N ASP A 202 14.10 16.41 16.33
CA ASP A 202 14.86 17.32 15.48
C ASP A 202 16.32 16.88 15.35
N LYS A 203 16.96 16.46 16.46
CA LYS A 203 18.32 15.91 16.44
C LYS A 203 18.43 14.65 15.59
N GLN A 204 17.44 13.75 15.66
CA GLN A 204 17.42 12.52 14.88
C GLN A 204 17.26 12.82 13.38
N ARG A 205 16.40 13.78 13.02
CA ARG A 205 16.26 14.26 11.65
C ARG A 205 17.55 14.87 11.11
N ASP A 206 18.20 15.72 11.89
CA ASP A 206 19.46 16.36 11.50
C ASP A 206 20.59 15.34 11.32
N LEU A 207 20.63 14.30 12.17
CA LEU A 207 21.60 13.20 12.05
C LEU A 207 21.35 12.39 10.76
N MET A 208 20.10 12.06 10.45
CA MET A 208 19.76 11.37 9.20
C MET A 208 20.05 12.21 7.96
N GLY A 209 19.75 13.52 8.00
CA GLY A 209 20.09 14.43 6.92
C GLY A 209 21.58 14.43 6.62
N GLN A 210 22.41 14.41 7.66
CA GLN A 210 23.87 14.32 7.52
C GLN A 210 24.31 12.97 6.93
N ILE A 211 23.75 11.83 7.39
CA ILE A 211 24.10 10.50 6.86
C ILE A 211 23.79 10.42 5.35
N ASN A 212 22.61 10.89 4.94
CA ASN A 212 22.23 10.91 3.53
C ASN A 212 23.15 11.83 2.69
N GLU A 213 23.56 12.99 3.21
CA GLU A 213 24.54 13.86 2.56
C GLU A 213 25.94 13.23 2.48
N GLU A 214 26.33 12.38 3.44
CA GLU A 214 27.62 11.68 3.45
C GLU A 214 27.66 10.48 2.51
N ASP A 215 26.57 9.74 2.36
CA ASP A 215 26.44 8.70 1.32
C ASP A 215 26.39 9.31 -0.10
N GLU A 216 25.98 10.58 -0.22
CA GLU A 216 26.06 11.36 -1.47
C GLU A 216 27.44 12.03 -1.70
N LYS A 217 28.37 12.02 -0.73
CA LYS A 217 29.75 12.51 -0.95
C LYS A 217 30.47 11.55 -1.90
N PRO A 218 31.07 12.03 -3.02
CA PRO A 218 31.74 11.16 -3.96
C PRO A 218 32.96 10.51 -3.30
N ALA A 219 32.86 9.21 -3.04
CA ALA A 219 34.00 8.37 -2.70
C ALA A 219 35.14 8.63 -3.70
N GLU A 220 36.31 8.99 -3.18
CA GLU A 220 37.50 9.23 -3.98
C GLU A 220 37.75 8.05 -4.93
N LYS A 221 37.74 8.38 -6.21
CA LYS A 221 37.98 7.48 -7.33
C LYS A 221 39.32 6.78 -7.18
N ARG A 222 39.30 5.45 -7.00
CA ARG A 222 40.24 4.60 -7.76
C ARG A 222 39.78 4.63 -9.21
N GLU A 223 40.47 5.43 -10.01
CA GLU A 223 40.28 5.49 -11.44
C GLU A 223 40.53 4.12 -12.10
N THR A 224 39.51 3.57 -12.74
CA THR A 224 39.64 3.14 -14.13
C THR A 224 38.59 3.89 -14.94
N GLN A 225 39.11 4.66 -15.89
CA GLN A 225 38.47 5.59 -16.82
C GLN A 225 37.21 4.98 -17.47
N THR A 226 36.12 5.73 -17.61
CA THR A 226 35.96 6.66 -18.74
C THR A 226 34.98 7.80 -18.44
N GLU A 227 35.31 8.96 -18.98
CA GLU A 227 34.88 10.29 -18.58
C GLU A 227 33.41 10.63 -18.90
N ARG A 228 32.77 11.37 -17.98
CA ARG A 228 31.71 12.33 -18.30
C ARG A 228 32.34 13.66 -18.74
N PRO A 229 31.62 14.48 -19.51
CA PRO A 229 31.18 15.79 -18.96
C PRO A 229 29.75 16.15 -19.43
N SER A 230 28.94 17.08 -18.94
CA SER A 230 28.72 17.85 -17.69
C SER A 230 27.28 18.43 -17.81
N THR A 231 26.66 18.85 -16.70
CA THR A 231 25.33 19.51 -16.50
C THR A 231 25.12 20.81 -17.32
N PRO A 232 23.95 21.51 -17.31
CA PRO A 232 22.52 21.16 -17.20
C PRO A 232 21.67 21.76 -18.37
N GLY A 233 20.63 21.07 -18.80
CA GLY A 233 19.69 21.51 -19.85
C GLY A 233 19.26 20.31 -20.69
N ASP A 234 17.98 20.22 -21.03
CA ASP A 234 17.37 19.13 -21.81
C ASP A 234 17.11 17.82 -21.04
N ALA A 235 16.33 17.97 -19.96
CA ALA A 235 15.54 16.90 -19.38
C ALA A 235 14.24 16.74 -20.19
N GLN A 236 14.16 15.74 -21.07
CA GLN A 236 12.90 15.08 -21.46
C GLN A 236 13.14 13.77 -22.25
N ASP A 237 14.18 13.67 -23.08
CA ASP A 237 14.39 12.51 -23.97
C ASP A 237 15.09 11.29 -23.33
N LYS A 238 15.68 11.42 -22.13
CA LYS A 238 16.45 10.31 -21.50
C LYS A 238 15.66 9.48 -20.48
N MET A 239 14.45 9.89 -20.10
CA MET A 239 13.58 9.08 -19.24
C MET A 239 12.91 7.93 -20.01
N MET A 240 12.54 8.13 -21.28
CA MET A 240 11.84 7.11 -22.07
C MET A 240 12.67 5.85 -22.33
N ALA A 241 13.96 5.98 -22.66
CA ALA A 241 14.81 4.82 -22.99
C ALA A 241 15.13 3.92 -21.76
N LYS A 242 15.15 4.48 -20.55
CA LYS A 242 15.36 3.71 -19.31
C LYS A 242 14.08 3.04 -18.81
N GLU A 243 12.92 3.55 -19.21
CA GLU A 243 11.60 2.99 -18.91
C GLU A 243 11.23 1.83 -19.85
N GLU A 244 11.61 1.91 -21.13
CA GLU A 244 11.45 0.81 -22.09
C GLU A 244 12.25 -0.44 -21.68
N ASP A 245 13.47 -0.29 -21.16
CA ASP A 245 14.27 -1.43 -20.70
C ASP A 245 13.78 -2.01 -19.36
N ARG A 246 13.11 -1.20 -18.53
CA ARG A 246 12.45 -1.66 -17.30
C ARG A 246 11.14 -2.42 -17.62
N ASN A 247 10.41 -2.01 -18.65
CA ASN A 247 9.22 -2.71 -19.16
C ASN A 247 9.55 -4.06 -19.81
N LYS A 248 10.69 -4.20 -20.52
CA LYS A 248 11.16 -5.51 -21.03
C LYS A 248 11.46 -6.51 -19.91
N MET A 249 11.82 -6.03 -18.71
CA MET A 249 12.04 -6.86 -17.53
C MET A 249 10.71 -7.36 -16.94
N TYR A 250 9.68 -6.50 -16.89
CA TYR A 250 8.32 -6.88 -16.48
C TYR A 250 7.66 -7.87 -17.45
N GLU A 251 7.92 -7.75 -18.77
CA GLU A 251 7.46 -8.73 -19.77
C GLU A 251 8.08 -10.13 -19.62
N GLN A 252 9.27 -10.24 -19.01
CA GLN A 252 9.94 -11.52 -18.77
C GLN A 252 9.54 -12.19 -17.45
N GLU A 253 9.23 -11.42 -16.39
CA GLU A 253 8.79 -11.97 -15.10
C GLU A 253 7.37 -12.56 -15.15
N ASP A 254 6.46 -11.97 -15.95
CA ASP A 254 5.09 -12.50 -16.14
C ASP A 254 5.03 -13.81 -16.97
N MET A 255 6.09 -14.17 -17.70
CA MET A 255 6.18 -15.46 -18.41
C MET A 255 6.69 -16.61 -17.52
N ALA A 256 7.19 -16.33 -16.31
CA ALA A 256 7.79 -17.33 -15.44
C ALA A 256 6.82 -17.92 -14.39
N THR A 257 5.59 -17.39 -14.28
CA THR A 257 4.54 -18.05 -13.49
C THR A 257 3.82 -19.09 -14.33
N SER A 258 4.04 -20.35 -13.99
CA SER A 258 3.32 -21.50 -14.54
C SER A 258 1.84 -21.45 -14.14
N GLY A 259 1.07 -20.63 -14.85
CA GLY A 259 -0.39 -20.60 -14.87
C GLY A 259 -0.85 -20.99 -16.27
N LYS A 260 -1.85 -21.88 -16.35
CA LYS A 260 -2.46 -22.34 -17.59
C LYS A 260 -2.80 -21.12 -18.48
N LYS A 261 -2.18 -20.97 -19.67
CA LYS A 261 -2.57 -19.95 -20.66
C LYS A 261 -4.07 -20.09 -20.91
N MET A 262 -4.86 -19.20 -20.33
CA MET A 262 -6.28 -19.08 -20.57
C MET A 262 -6.45 -18.00 -21.64
N SER A 263 -6.54 -18.41 -22.91
CA SER A 263 -7.10 -17.56 -23.94
C SER A 263 -8.62 -17.67 -23.90
N ALA A 264 -9.30 -16.53 -24.06
CA ALA A 264 -10.76 -16.47 -24.11
C ALA A 264 -11.18 -15.80 -25.42
N VAL A 265 -12.12 -16.42 -26.14
CA VAL A 265 -12.77 -15.79 -27.29
C VAL A 265 -13.97 -15.01 -26.77
N VAL A 266 -13.92 -13.68 -26.90
CA VAL A 266 -14.92 -12.77 -26.32
C VAL A 266 -15.33 -11.71 -27.32
N SER A 267 -16.56 -11.20 -27.23
CA SER A 267 -17.01 -10.07 -28.06
C SER A 267 -17.16 -8.79 -27.23
N GLN A 268 -17.49 -8.92 -25.95
CA GLN A 268 -17.68 -7.81 -25.03
C GLN A 268 -16.92 -8.03 -23.72
N ILE A 269 -16.33 -6.95 -23.24
CA ILE A 269 -15.64 -6.88 -21.95
C ILE A 269 -16.36 -5.84 -21.12
N ALA A 270 -16.74 -6.18 -19.89
CA ALA A 270 -17.34 -5.27 -18.94
C ALA A 270 -16.50 -5.22 -17.66
N ILE A 271 -16.20 -4.01 -17.20
CA ILE A 271 -15.44 -3.71 -16.00
C ILE A 271 -16.36 -2.90 -15.09
N SER A 272 -16.74 -3.47 -13.94
CA SER A 272 -17.48 -2.74 -12.91
C SER A 272 -16.52 -2.26 -11.84
N ILE A 273 -16.48 -0.95 -11.61
CA ILE A 273 -15.65 -0.34 -10.57
C ILE A 273 -16.41 -0.39 -9.25
N ILE A 274 -15.81 -0.98 -8.23
CA ILE A 274 -16.41 -1.22 -6.92
C ILE A 274 -15.96 -0.19 -5.90
N ASP A 275 -14.66 0.07 -5.84
CA ASP A 275 -14.04 1.03 -4.91
C ASP A 275 -12.97 1.86 -5.60
N THR A 276 -12.65 3.00 -4.98
CA THR A 276 -11.49 3.84 -5.30
C THR A 276 -10.37 3.63 -4.27
N TRP A 277 -9.19 4.21 -4.53
CA TRP A 277 -8.08 4.21 -3.56
C TRP A 277 -8.30 5.17 -2.38
N GLY A 278 -9.34 6.00 -2.39
CA GLY A 278 -9.67 6.87 -1.26
C GLY A 278 -10.67 7.99 -1.57
N ASP A 279 -10.79 8.44 -2.83
CA ASP A 279 -11.74 9.49 -3.19
C ASP A 279 -13.18 8.93 -3.20
N THR A 280 -14.07 9.52 -2.40
CA THR A 280 -15.46 9.06 -2.25
C THR A 280 -16.41 9.66 -3.28
N CYS A 281 -15.94 10.63 -4.08
CA CYS A 281 -16.72 11.43 -4.99
C CYS A 281 -16.40 11.15 -6.46
N TYR A 282 -15.20 10.69 -6.78
CA TYR A 282 -14.76 10.48 -8.16
C TYR A 282 -13.93 9.21 -8.33
N VAL A 283 -14.06 8.58 -9.49
CA VAL A 283 -13.18 7.49 -9.90
C VAL A 283 -12.75 7.64 -11.35
N GLY A 284 -11.51 7.27 -11.65
CA GLY A 284 -10.94 7.42 -12.98
C GLY A 284 -9.91 6.36 -13.33
N LEU A 285 -9.55 6.35 -14.61
CA LEU A 285 -8.48 5.55 -15.19
C LEU A 285 -7.74 6.41 -16.22
N THR A 286 -6.49 6.08 -16.48
CA THR A 286 -5.66 6.73 -17.50
C THR A 286 -5.77 6.00 -18.84
N GLY A 287 -5.94 4.68 -18.84
CA GLY A 287 -5.97 3.91 -20.09
C GLY A 287 -6.44 2.47 -19.93
N VAL A 288 -6.85 1.87 -21.04
CA VAL A 288 -7.19 0.45 -21.16
C VAL A 288 -6.61 -0.13 -22.44
N GLU A 289 -5.99 -1.30 -22.34
CA GLU A 289 -5.43 -2.04 -23.46
C GLU A 289 -5.89 -3.49 -23.43
N ILE A 290 -6.29 -4.01 -24.59
CA ILE A 290 -6.65 -5.42 -24.77
C ILE A 290 -5.50 -6.12 -25.47
N ILE A 291 -4.99 -7.19 -24.87
CA ILE A 291 -3.89 -7.99 -25.40
C ILE A 291 -4.47 -9.25 -26.04
N ALA A 292 -4.21 -9.46 -27.33
CA ALA A 292 -4.58 -10.64 -28.08
C ALA A 292 -3.78 -11.88 -27.63
N GLU A 293 -4.22 -13.06 -28.06
CA GLU A 293 -3.55 -14.34 -27.74
C GLU A 293 -2.08 -14.42 -28.22
N ASP A 294 -1.75 -13.70 -29.31
CA ASP A 294 -0.39 -13.61 -29.85
C ASP A 294 0.48 -12.54 -29.17
N GLY A 295 -0.06 -11.85 -28.17
CA GLY A 295 0.61 -10.77 -27.43
C GLY A 295 0.49 -9.39 -28.07
N THR A 296 -0.21 -9.25 -29.20
CA THR A 296 -0.41 -7.94 -29.85
C THR A 296 -1.53 -7.15 -29.21
N SER A 297 -1.41 -5.82 -29.19
CA SER A 297 -2.46 -4.93 -28.68
C SER A 297 -3.59 -4.77 -29.70
N ILE A 298 -4.84 -4.94 -29.24
CA ILE A 298 -6.04 -4.70 -30.03
C ILE A 298 -6.44 -3.24 -29.86
N ALA A 299 -6.27 -2.45 -30.93
CA ALA A 299 -6.67 -1.05 -30.92
C ALA A 299 -8.20 -0.91 -30.93
N LEU A 300 -8.73 -0.16 -29.96
CA LEU A 300 -10.13 0.23 -29.86
C LEU A 300 -10.29 1.69 -30.25
N ASN A 301 -11.47 2.07 -30.73
CA ASN A 301 -11.83 3.48 -30.96
C ASN A 301 -12.95 3.93 -29.99
N ASP A 302 -13.21 5.24 -29.92
CA ASP A 302 -14.21 5.83 -29.01
C ASP A 302 -15.62 5.20 -29.14
N SER A 303 -16.01 4.75 -30.34
CA SER A 303 -17.32 4.12 -30.55
C SER A 303 -17.43 2.73 -29.94
N GLN A 304 -16.30 2.11 -29.59
CA GLN A 304 -16.21 0.80 -28.94
C GLN A 304 -16.09 0.88 -27.42
N VAL A 305 -16.01 2.10 -26.86
CA VAL A 305 -15.90 2.33 -25.42
C VAL A 305 -17.20 2.92 -24.91
N PHE A 306 -17.80 2.31 -23.90
CA PHE A 306 -19.03 2.78 -23.27
C PHE A 306 -18.81 2.89 -21.77
N ALA A 307 -19.28 3.98 -21.17
CA ALA A 307 -19.15 4.19 -19.75
C ALA A 307 -20.47 4.68 -19.14
N ASN A 308 -20.76 4.25 -17.91
CA ASN A 308 -21.88 4.71 -17.12
C ASN A 308 -21.48 4.83 -15.64
N PRO A 309 -21.40 6.04 -15.07
CA PRO A 309 -21.55 7.35 -15.72
C PRO A 309 -20.57 7.53 -16.90
N ARG A 310 -20.91 8.39 -17.87
CA ARG A 310 -20.08 8.54 -19.08
C ARG A 310 -18.76 9.22 -18.77
N ASP A 311 -18.84 10.39 -18.14
CA ASP A 311 -17.74 11.25 -17.71
C ASP A 311 -18.32 12.38 -16.84
N LEU A 312 -17.49 13.32 -16.39
CA LEU A 312 -17.95 14.45 -15.57
C LEU A 312 -18.96 15.39 -16.24
N ASN A 313 -19.13 15.33 -17.57
CA ASN A 313 -20.08 16.18 -18.29
C ASN A 313 -21.54 15.71 -18.15
N ASP A 314 -21.78 14.53 -17.54
CA ASP A 314 -23.12 14.08 -17.16
C ASP A 314 -23.68 14.84 -15.94
N ILE A 315 -22.83 15.59 -15.23
CA ILE A 315 -23.22 16.37 -14.04
C ILE A 315 -23.87 17.70 -14.49
N PRO A 316 -25.09 18.04 -14.01
CA PRO A 316 -25.73 19.32 -14.33
C PRO A 316 -24.84 20.52 -13.98
N GLY A 317 -24.55 21.37 -14.97
CA GLY A 317 -23.71 22.57 -14.79
C GLY A 317 -22.21 22.35 -15.06
N SER A 318 -21.77 21.12 -15.28
CA SER A 318 -20.44 20.80 -15.79
C SER A 318 -20.53 20.52 -17.30
N HIS A 319 -20.01 21.42 -18.11
CA HIS A 319 -19.99 21.27 -19.55
C HIS A 319 -18.62 21.70 -20.02
N GLN A 320 -17.85 20.78 -20.63
CA GLN A 320 -16.48 20.93 -21.16
C GLN A 320 -15.34 20.41 -20.26
N ASP A 321 -15.58 19.43 -19.40
CA ASP A 321 -14.48 18.73 -18.75
C ASP A 321 -13.74 17.84 -19.77
N PRO A 322 -12.40 17.91 -19.87
CA PRO A 322 -11.62 17.17 -20.87
C PRO A 322 -11.47 15.68 -20.56
N ARG A 323 -11.87 15.21 -19.35
CA ARG A 323 -11.64 13.84 -18.89
C ARG A 323 -12.70 12.85 -19.38
N THR A 324 -12.82 12.73 -20.68
CA THR A 324 -13.86 11.97 -21.38
C THR A 324 -13.44 10.53 -21.68
N LYS A 325 -14.42 9.65 -21.96
CA LYS A 325 -14.16 8.20 -22.15
C LYS A 325 -13.21 7.85 -23.30
N ASP A 326 -13.06 8.70 -24.31
CA ASP A 326 -12.13 8.50 -25.43
C ASP A 326 -10.67 8.44 -24.95
N LYS A 327 -10.37 9.06 -23.81
CA LYS A 327 -9.02 9.06 -23.21
C LYS A 327 -8.56 7.68 -22.79
N LEU A 328 -9.49 6.75 -22.54
CA LEU A 328 -9.15 5.37 -22.20
C LEU A 328 -8.43 4.62 -23.33
N VAL A 329 -8.55 5.09 -24.57
CA VAL A 329 -8.07 4.39 -25.77
C VAL A 329 -7.30 5.32 -26.72
N ASP A 330 -6.84 6.47 -26.25
CA ASP A 330 -6.09 7.44 -27.07
C ASP A 330 -4.59 7.10 -27.20
N GLY A 331 -4.13 6.09 -26.47
CA GLY A 331 -2.75 5.59 -26.49
C GLY A 331 -1.79 6.33 -25.55
N HIS A 332 -2.25 7.37 -24.85
CA HIS A 332 -1.43 8.14 -23.90
C HIS A 332 -1.50 7.58 -22.48
N ASN A 333 -1.26 6.27 -22.34
CA ASN A 333 -1.48 5.56 -21.08
C ASN A 333 -0.45 5.88 -19.97
N VAL A 334 0.73 6.38 -20.34
CA VAL A 334 1.81 6.77 -19.41
C VAL A 334 1.90 8.29 -19.40
N THR A 335 1.06 8.93 -18.60
CA THR A 335 0.94 10.39 -18.51
C THR A 335 0.49 10.82 -17.12
N THR A 336 0.73 12.08 -16.77
CA THR A 336 0.10 12.76 -15.63
C THR A 336 -0.80 13.92 -16.08
N ASP A 337 -0.92 14.14 -17.40
CA ASP A 337 -1.81 15.13 -18.00
C ASP A 337 -3.26 14.62 -17.99
N ASP A 338 -4.14 15.38 -17.35
CA ASP A 338 -5.54 15.01 -17.21
C ASP A 338 -6.37 15.17 -18.48
N HIS A 339 -5.82 15.79 -19.52
CA HIS A 339 -6.41 15.79 -20.86
C HIS A 339 -6.31 14.43 -21.55
N HIS A 340 -5.56 13.50 -20.98
CA HIS A 340 -5.37 12.12 -21.41
C HIS A 340 -5.84 11.12 -20.34
N MET A 341 -6.81 11.52 -19.51
CA MET A 341 -7.38 10.65 -18.47
C MET A 341 -8.90 10.66 -18.52
N TRP A 342 -9.52 9.60 -18.03
CA TRP A 342 -10.96 9.50 -17.88
C TRP A 342 -11.36 9.62 -16.41
N LEU A 343 -12.44 10.36 -16.13
CA LEU A 343 -12.94 10.56 -14.77
C LEU A 343 -14.47 10.62 -14.77
N ILE A 344 -15.08 9.94 -13.79
CA ILE A 344 -16.52 9.90 -13.57
C ILE A 344 -16.88 10.23 -12.12
N PRO A 345 -18.11 10.69 -11.86
CA PRO A 345 -18.63 10.74 -10.50
C PRO A 345 -18.71 9.32 -9.92
N PHE A 346 -18.30 9.19 -8.67
CA PHE A 346 -18.34 7.95 -7.91
C PHE A 346 -19.33 8.07 -6.75
N THR A 347 -19.99 6.96 -6.42
CA THR A 347 -20.91 6.89 -5.29
C THR A 347 -20.86 5.46 -4.74
N PRO A 348 -20.31 5.23 -3.55
CA PRO A 348 -20.17 3.88 -3.00
C PRO A 348 -21.48 3.08 -3.08
N GLY A 349 -21.39 1.86 -3.63
CA GLY A 349 -22.54 0.95 -3.81
C GLY A 349 -23.46 1.26 -5.01
N ALA A 350 -23.22 2.33 -5.76
CA ALA A 350 -23.86 2.55 -7.06
C ALA A 350 -23.14 1.77 -8.18
N SER A 351 -23.72 1.78 -9.39
CA SER A 351 -23.14 1.11 -10.56
C SER A 351 -22.19 2.05 -11.31
N HIS A 352 -20.93 1.62 -11.49
CA HIS A 352 -19.92 2.30 -12.31
C HIS A 352 -19.37 1.30 -13.32
N LEU A 353 -19.89 1.35 -14.55
CA LEU A 353 -19.62 0.35 -15.58
C LEU A 353 -18.81 0.97 -16.71
N LEU A 354 -17.71 0.31 -17.07
CA LEU A 354 -16.97 0.51 -18.32
C LEU A 354 -17.15 -0.74 -19.18
N GLN A 355 -17.57 -0.57 -20.43
CA GLN A 355 -17.81 -1.66 -21.37
C GLN A 355 -17.05 -1.41 -22.68
N LEU A 356 -16.40 -2.45 -23.18
CA LEU A 356 -15.62 -2.45 -24.41
C LEU A 356 -16.24 -3.44 -25.39
N ASP A 357 -16.54 -2.97 -26.60
CA ASP A 357 -17.09 -3.77 -27.69
C ASP A 357 -15.99 -4.10 -28.70
N LEU A 358 -15.58 -5.37 -28.78
CA LEU A 358 -14.56 -5.82 -29.72
C LEU A 358 -15.10 -5.92 -31.16
N GLY A 359 -16.41 -5.73 -31.37
CA GLY A 359 -17.08 -5.76 -32.68
C GLY A 359 -17.22 -7.16 -33.30
N SER A 360 -16.34 -8.09 -32.93
CA SER A 360 -16.42 -9.50 -33.31
C SER A 360 -15.76 -10.39 -32.25
N PRO A 361 -16.14 -11.69 -32.17
CA PRO A 361 -15.48 -12.64 -31.28
C PRO A 361 -13.96 -12.67 -31.51
N THR A 362 -13.21 -12.27 -30.50
CA THR A 362 -11.75 -12.05 -30.57
C THR A 362 -11.06 -12.84 -29.47
N SER A 363 -9.96 -13.53 -29.80
CA SER A 363 -9.15 -14.26 -28.81
C SER A 363 -8.26 -13.28 -28.05
N ILE A 364 -8.49 -13.13 -26.75
CA ILE A 364 -7.71 -12.27 -25.86
C ILE A 364 -6.94 -13.10 -24.84
N ALA A 365 -5.77 -12.59 -24.46
CA ALA A 365 -4.93 -13.11 -23.38
C ALA A 365 -5.06 -12.27 -22.10
N ALA A 366 -5.19 -10.95 -22.21
CA ALA A 366 -5.23 -10.07 -21.05
C ALA A 366 -5.97 -8.75 -21.31
N VAL A 367 -6.38 -8.11 -20.22
CA VAL A 367 -6.86 -6.73 -20.16
C VAL A 367 -5.89 -5.97 -19.25
N ARG A 368 -5.27 -4.92 -19.76
CA ARG A 368 -4.33 -4.08 -19.03
C ARG A 368 -4.97 -2.72 -18.76
N LEU A 369 -4.85 -2.25 -17.52
CA LEU A 369 -5.45 -0.99 -17.06
C LEU A 369 -4.37 -0.08 -16.51
N TRP A 370 -4.43 1.21 -16.84
CA TRP A 370 -3.62 2.25 -16.22
C TRP A 370 -4.50 3.07 -15.29
N ASN A 371 -4.07 3.19 -14.05
CA ASN A 371 -4.86 3.85 -13.01
C ASN A 371 -4.70 5.37 -13.05
N TYR A 372 -5.70 6.10 -12.53
CA TYR A 372 -5.69 7.56 -12.49
C TYR A 372 -4.53 8.10 -11.65
N ASN A 373 -3.69 8.94 -12.25
CA ASN A 373 -2.40 9.35 -11.66
C ASN A 373 -2.05 10.83 -11.90
N LYS A 374 -3.03 11.72 -12.08
CA LYS A 374 -2.81 13.15 -12.39
C LYS A 374 -1.77 13.84 -11.48
N ASN A 375 -1.93 13.71 -10.17
CA ASN A 375 -1.00 14.21 -9.16
C ASN A 375 -1.17 13.41 -7.86
N SER A 376 -0.35 13.70 -6.84
CA SER A 376 -0.36 12.99 -5.55
C SER A 376 -1.74 13.01 -4.87
N GLU A 377 -2.38 14.18 -4.82
CA GLU A 377 -3.69 14.42 -4.20
C GLU A 377 -4.81 13.66 -4.93
N ASP A 378 -4.88 13.82 -6.25
CA ASP A 378 -5.98 13.32 -7.07
C ASP A 378 -5.86 11.83 -7.43
N ALA A 379 -4.69 11.21 -7.27
CA ALA A 379 -4.51 9.79 -7.60
C ALA A 379 -5.27 8.84 -6.65
N THR A 380 -5.87 9.34 -5.57
CA THR A 380 -6.83 8.59 -4.74
C THR A 380 -8.15 8.33 -5.48
N ARG A 381 -8.38 9.02 -6.60
CA ARG A 381 -9.47 8.76 -7.55
C ARG A 381 -9.24 7.54 -8.43
N GLY A 382 -8.09 6.87 -8.32
CA GLY A 382 -7.88 5.63 -9.05
C GLY A 382 -8.84 4.53 -8.62
N ALA A 383 -9.16 3.60 -9.52
CA ALA A 383 -9.95 2.42 -9.19
C ALA A 383 -9.12 1.43 -8.35
N LYS A 384 -9.70 0.95 -7.24
CA LYS A 384 -9.07 -0.01 -6.31
C LYS A 384 -9.61 -1.42 -6.49
N ARG A 385 -10.92 -1.61 -6.61
CA ARG A 385 -11.51 -2.94 -6.82
C ARG A 385 -12.38 -2.94 -8.06
N LEU A 386 -12.17 -3.94 -8.90
CA LEU A 386 -12.85 -4.09 -10.18
C LEU A 386 -13.45 -5.49 -10.31
N LEU A 387 -14.61 -5.61 -10.96
CA LEU A 387 -15.14 -6.87 -11.45
C LEU A 387 -15.00 -6.92 -12.96
N LEU A 388 -14.45 -8.02 -13.49
CA LEU A 388 -14.28 -8.24 -14.92
C LEU A 388 -15.27 -9.31 -15.39
N MET A 389 -16.05 -8.96 -16.41
CA MET A 389 -16.98 -9.86 -17.06
C MET A 389 -16.65 -9.96 -18.55
N LEU A 390 -16.66 -11.18 -19.07
CA LEU A 390 -16.46 -11.49 -20.48
C LEU A 390 -17.76 -12.07 -21.04
N ASP A 391 -18.34 -11.42 -22.05
CA ASP A 391 -19.66 -11.76 -22.62
C ASP A 391 -20.74 -11.97 -21.54
N GLY A 392 -20.74 -11.12 -20.50
CA GLY A 392 -21.69 -11.16 -19.39
C GLY A 392 -21.39 -12.22 -18.32
N ARG A 393 -20.31 -13.00 -18.46
CA ARG A 393 -19.86 -13.96 -17.45
C ARG A 393 -18.76 -13.36 -16.59
N LEU A 394 -18.97 -13.32 -15.28
CA LEU A 394 -17.95 -12.91 -14.32
C LEU A 394 -16.74 -13.87 -14.38
N VAL A 395 -15.55 -13.30 -14.54
CA VAL A 395 -14.28 -14.04 -14.57
C VAL A 395 -13.29 -13.64 -13.48
N SER A 396 -13.50 -12.48 -12.86
CA SER A 396 -12.79 -12.09 -11.65
C SER A 396 -13.37 -12.75 -10.40
N PRO A 397 -12.64 -12.75 -9.26
CA PRO A 397 -13.21 -13.08 -7.96
C PRO A 397 -14.44 -12.20 -7.63
N ASP A 398 -15.40 -12.76 -6.89
CA ASP A 398 -16.64 -12.05 -6.49
C ASP A 398 -16.36 -10.81 -5.61
N CYS A 399 -15.22 -10.78 -4.92
CA CYS A 399 -14.77 -9.65 -4.11
C CYS A 399 -14.06 -8.54 -4.90
N GLY A 400 -13.83 -8.74 -6.19
CA GLY A 400 -13.04 -7.86 -7.06
C GLY A 400 -11.54 -8.17 -7.07
N PHE A 401 -10.82 -7.56 -8.00
CA PHE A 401 -9.36 -7.61 -8.14
C PHE A 401 -8.80 -6.22 -8.47
N VAL A 402 -7.49 -6.05 -8.30
CA VAL A 402 -6.72 -4.85 -8.70
C VAL A 402 -5.89 -5.23 -9.91
#